data_AF-A0A2K1E8X5-F1
#
_entry.id   AF-A0A2K1E8X5-F1
#
_cell.length_a   1.000
_cell.length_b   1.000
_cell.length_c   1.000
_cell.angle_alpha   90.00
_cell.angle_beta   90.00
_cell.angle_gamma   90.00
#
_symmetry.space_group_name_H-M   'P 1'
#
loop_
_entity.id
_entity.type
_entity.pdbx_description
1 polymer ?
#
loop_
_entity_poly.entity_id
_entity_poly.type
_entity_poly.pdbx_seq_one_letter_code
_entity_poly.pdbx_strand_id
1 'polypeptide(L)'
;MLQKDDLEHPVPEQWRATFTQIADAFAAGDFQLGQCPIEGVQRVDQATAELIAENVAAYGERLASLDDATWQRSVYRWMDGY
;
A
#
# COMPACT_ATOMS: atom_id res chain seq x y z
N MET A 1 20.92 7.93 15.83
CA MET A 1 20.05 6.74 15.82
C MET A 1 18.63 7.24 16.04
N LEU A 2 17.72 7.06 15.09
CA LEU A 2 16.30 7.39 15.31
C LEU A 2 15.80 6.53 16.47
N GLN A 3 15.25 7.16 17.50
CA GLN A 3 14.63 6.46 18.63
C GLN A 3 13.36 5.80 18.10
N LYS A 4 13.28 4.46 18.15
CA LYS A 4 12.02 3.75 17.89
C LYS A 4 11.02 4.25 18.91
N ASP A 5 9.95 4.87 18.41
CA ASP A 5 8.82 5.29 19.23
C ASP A 5 8.17 4.01 19.79
N ASP A 6 7.86 3.96 21.09
CA ASP A 6 7.41 2.72 21.77
C ASP A 6 6.07 2.17 21.21
N LEU A 7 5.43 2.92 20.32
CA LEU A 7 4.18 2.60 19.61
C LEU A 7 4.41 2.06 18.18
N GLU A 8 5.66 1.97 17.72
CA GLU A 8 6.02 1.41 16.41
C GLU A 8 6.27 -0.09 16.50
N HIS A 9 5.52 -0.85 15.70
CA HIS A 9 5.59 -2.30 15.66
C HIS A 9 5.89 -2.79 14.24
N PRO A 10 6.57 -3.93 14.08
CA PRO A 10 6.79 -4.51 12.76
C PRO A 10 5.45 -4.86 12.09
N VAL A 11 5.33 -4.63 10.78
CA VAL A 11 4.10 -4.96 10.04
C VAL A 11 3.78 -6.46 10.21
N PRO A 12 2.54 -6.82 10.65
CA PRO A 12 2.13 -8.21 10.82
C PRO A 12 2.31 -9.01 9.53
N GLU A 13 2.89 -10.20 9.66
CA GLU A 13 3.19 -11.07 8.50
C GLU A 13 1.94 -11.41 7.70
N GLN A 14 0.79 -11.54 8.37
CA GLN A 14 -0.49 -11.85 7.74
C GLN A 14 -0.95 -10.74 6.77
N TRP A 15 -0.51 -9.49 6.97
CA TRP A 15 -0.92 -8.36 6.12
C TRP A 15 0.02 -8.13 4.94
N ARG A 16 1.26 -8.63 5.02
CA ARG A 16 2.29 -8.37 3.99
C ARG A 16 1.85 -8.86 2.62
N ALA A 17 1.24 -10.04 2.55
CA ALA A 17 0.71 -10.60 1.31
C ALA A 17 -0.38 -9.72 0.70
N THR A 18 -1.29 -9.20 1.52
CA THR A 18 -2.37 -8.29 1.08
C THR A 18 -1.80 -6.97 0.55
N PHE A 19 -0.87 -6.35 1.28
CA PHE A 19 -0.23 -5.10 0.83
C PHE A 19 0.61 -5.29 -0.44
N THR A 20 1.27 -6.44 -0.59
CA THR A 20 2.00 -6.78 -1.82
C THR A 20 1.06 -6.86 -3.01
N GLN A 21 -0.07 -7.58 -2.87
CA GLN A 21 -1.07 -7.68 -3.94
C GLN A 21 -1.66 -6.32 -4.33
N ILE A 22 -1.91 -5.42 -3.37
CA ILE A 22 -2.38 -4.06 -3.64
C ILE A 22 -1.32 -3.28 -4.44
N ALA A 23 -0.07 -3.31 -4.00
CA ALA A 23 1.02 -2.60 -4.68
C ALA A 23 1.26 -3.14 -6.10
N ASP A 24 1.19 -4.46 -6.29
CA ASP A 24 1.31 -5.09 -7.60
C ASP A 24 0.18 -4.69 -8.54
N ALA A 25 -1.06 -4.65 -8.05
CA ALA A 25 -2.20 -4.16 -8.84
C ALA A 25 -1.99 -2.70 -9.28
N PHE A 26 -1.53 -1.84 -8.36
CA PHE A 26 -1.26 -0.44 -8.68
C PHE A 26 -0.06 -0.28 -9.64
N ALA A 27 0.99 -1.09 -9.50
CA ALA A 27 2.12 -1.11 -10.43
C ALA A 27 1.70 -1.57 -11.84
N ALA A 28 0.70 -2.46 -11.93
CA ALA A 28 0.08 -2.88 -13.19
C ALA A 28 -0.94 -1.87 -13.75
N GLY A 29 -1.25 -0.79 -13.02
CA GLY A 29 -2.24 0.22 -13.39
C GLY A 29 -3.69 -0.14 -13.05
N ASP A 30 -3.93 -1.22 -12.31
CA ASP A 30 -5.26 -1.56 -11.77
C ASP A 30 -5.55 -0.76 -10.49
N PHE A 31 -5.72 0.54 -10.66
CA PHE A 31 -6.01 1.46 -9.55
C PHE A 31 -7.41 1.25 -8.93
N GLN A 32 -8.29 0.50 -9.60
CA GLN A 32 -9.61 0.13 -9.06
C GLN A 32 -9.58 -1.13 -8.19
N LEU A 33 -8.48 -1.90 -8.22
CA LEU A 33 -8.42 -3.26 -7.67
C LEU A 33 -9.55 -4.13 -8.26
N GLY A 34 -9.83 -3.92 -9.55
CA GLY A 34 -10.96 -4.51 -10.25
C GLY A 34 -10.61 -5.83 -10.95
N GLN A 35 -9.36 -5.96 -11.41
CA GLN A 35 -8.92 -7.09 -12.23
C GLN A 35 -8.66 -8.35 -11.40
N CYS A 36 -8.06 -8.18 -10.22
CA CYS A 36 -7.81 -9.26 -9.27
C CYS A 36 -8.42 -8.88 -7.91
N PRO A 37 -9.56 -9.49 -7.50
CA PRO A 37 -10.12 -9.26 -6.18
C PRO A 37 -9.16 -9.72 -5.08
N ILE A 38 -8.85 -8.83 -4.13
CA ILE A 38 -7.99 -9.11 -2.99
C ILE A 38 -8.88 -9.32 -1.76
N GLU A 39 -8.72 -10.45 -1.07
CA GLU A 39 -9.53 -10.78 0.10
C GLU A 39 -9.37 -9.73 1.21
N GLY A 40 -10.50 -9.28 1.77
CA GLY A 40 -10.51 -8.28 2.84
C GLY A 40 -10.26 -6.84 2.38
N VAL A 41 -10.15 -6.60 1.07
CA VAL A 41 -9.90 -5.27 0.50
C VAL A 41 -11.08 -4.85 -0.38
N GLN A 42 -11.62 -3.66 -0.10
CA GLN A 42 -12.67 -3.08 -0.93
C GLN A 42 -12.07 -2.52 -2.23
N ARG A 43 -12.81 -2.66 -3.34
CA ARG A 43 -12.49 -1.96 -4.58
C ARG A 43 -12.48 -0.45 -4.38
N VAL A 44 -11.65 0.22 -5.18
CA VAL A 44 -11.61 1.67 -5.26
C VAL A 44 -12.62 2.12 -6.31
N ASP A 45 -13.41 3.15 -6.01
CA ASP A 45 -14.36 3.70 -6.96
C ASP A 45 -13.65 4.38 -8.15
N GLN A 46 -14.35 4.54 -9.27
CA GLN A 46 -13.78 5.09 -10.50
C GLN A 46 -13.16 6.47 -10.32
N ALA A 47 -13.83 7.39 -9.62
CA ALA A 47 -13.35 8.76 -9.48
C ALA A 47 -12.06 8.80 -8.64
N THR A 48 -12.01 8.00 -7.56
CA THR A 48 -10.78 7.86 -6.76
C THR A 48 -9.65 7.20 -7.55
N ALA A 49 -9.94 6.17 -8.35
CA ALA A 49 -8.92 5.50 -9.16
C ALA A 49 -8.33 6.41 -10.24
N GLU A 50 -9.16 7.24 -10.90
CA GLU A 50 -8.71 8.27 -11.83
C GLU A 50 -7.79 9.28 -11.13
N LEU A 51 -8.18 9.75 -9.95
CA LEU A 51 -7.35 10.67 -9.15
C LEU A 51 -6.00 10.04 -8.76
N ILE A 52 -5.97 8.75 -8.40
CA ILE A 52 -4.71 8.05 -8.12
C ILE A 52 -3.83 8.01 -9.38
N ALA A 53 -4.41 7.64 -10.53
CA ALA A 53 -3.68 7.57 -11.79
C ALA A 53 -3.09 8.93 -12.20
N GLU A 54 -3.87 10.00 -12.08
CA GLU A 54 -3.42 11.37 -12.36
C GLU A 54 -2.28 11.80 -11.44
N ASN A 55 -2.38 11.50 -10.14
CA ASN A 55 -1.33 11.82 -9.17
C ASN A 55 -0.02 11.08 -9.47
N VAL A 56 -0.11 9.78 -9.79
CA VAL A 56 1.07 8.98 -10.19
C VAL A 56 1.70 9.55 -11.46
N ALA A 57 0.88 9.85 -12.48
CA ALA A 57 1.36 10.43 -13.73
C ALA A 57 1.99 11.81 -13.54
N ALA A 58 1.41 12.66 -12.69
CA ALA A 58 1.93 14.00 -12.38
C ALA A 58 3.26 13.96 -11.62
N TYR A 59 3.49 12.93 -10.80
CA TYR A 59 4.78 12.71 -10.14
C TYR A 59 5.90 12.38 -11.15
N GLY A 60 5.55 11.81 -12.31
CA GLY A 60 6.47 11.57 -13.43
C GLY A 60 7.25 10.26 -13.34
N GLU A 61 6.93 9.39 -12.38
CA GLU A 61 7.55 8.07 -12.20
C GLU A 61 6.49 6.96 -12.20
N ARG A 62 6.95 5.71 -12.23
CA ARG A 62 6.07 4.53 -12.12
C ARG A 62 6.10 3.95 -10.72
N LEU A 63 4.95 3.41 -10.30
CA LEU A 63 4.90 2.56 -9.11
C LEU A 63 5.60 1.23 -9.38
N ALA A 64 6.15 0.64 -8.33
CA ALA A 64 6.80 -0.65 -8.35
C ALA A 64 6.20 -1.56 -7.28
N SER A 65 6.35 -2.87 -7.48
CA SER A 65 6.09 -3.88 -6.47
C SER A 65 6.90 -3.64 -5.20
N LEU A 66 6.38 -4.10 -4.06
CA LEU A 66 7.12 -4.06 -2.80
C LEU A 66 8.21 -5.12 -2.80
N ASP A 67 9.43 -4.72 -2.45
CA ASP A 67 10.54 -5.65 -2.24
C ASP A 67 10.51 -6.26 -0.82
N ASP A 68 11.22 -7.37 -0.62
CA ASP A 68 11.31 -8.00 0.71
C ASP A 68 12.00 -7.09 1.75
N ALA A 69 12.87 -6.19 1.31
CA ALA A 69 13.57 -5.24 2.18
C ALA A 69 12.60 -4.22 2.82
N THR A 70 11.45 -3.98 2.18
CA THR A 70 10.38 -3.12 2.67
C THR A 70 9.94 -3.56 4.07
N TRP A 71 9.79 -4.87 4.31
CA TRP A 71 9.32 -5.39 5.59
C TRP A 71 10.33 -5.24 6.73
N GLN A 72 11.61 -5.08 6.41
CA GLN A 72 12.66 -4.85 7.42
C GLN A 72 12.66 -3.40 7.92
N ARG A 73 12.10 -2.47 7.13
CA ARG A 73 12.15 -1.02 7.37
C ARG A 73 10.80 -0.42 7.73
N SER A 74 9.71 -1.05 7.31
CA SER A 74 8.34 -0.60 7.56
C SER A 74 7.86 -0.98 8.96
N VAL A 75 7.08 -0.09 9.55
CA VAL A 75 6.42 -0.27 10.85
C VAL A 75 4.97 0.14 10.72
N TYR A 76 4.09 -0.43 11.55
CA TYR A 76 2.75 0.09 11.77
C TYR A 76 2.71 0.75 13.15
N ARG A 77 1.83 1.75 13.28
CA ARG A 77 1.53 2.43 14.53
C ARG A 77 0.04 2.42 14.73
N TRP A 78 -0.41 2.06 15.93
CA TRP A 78 -1.78 2.29 16.31
C TRP A 78 -1.91 3.75 16.77
N MET A 79 -2.75 4.53 16.08
CA MET A 79 -3.12 5.86 16.53
C MET A 79 -4.46 5.76 17.24
N ASP A 80 -4.42 5.65 18.56
CA ASP A 80 -5.64 5.54 19.38
C ASP A 80 -6.48 6.82 19.24
N GLY A 81 -7.76 6.71 18.89
CA GLY A 81 -8.75 7.78 19.06
C GLY A 81 -8.94 8.81 17.94
N TYR A 82 -8.69 8.48 16.67
CA TYR A 82 -9.23 9.24 15.52
C TYR A 82 -10.33 8.46 14.80
#